data_AF-A0A9W9HA74-F1
#
_entry.id   AF-A0A9W9HA74-F1
#
_cell.length_a   1.000
_cell.length_b   1.000
_cell.length_c   1.000
_cell.angle_alpha   90.00
_cell.angle_beta   90.00
_cell.angle_gamma   90.00
#
_symmetry.space_group_name_H-M   'P 1'
#
loop_
_entity.id
_entity.type
_entity.pdbx_description
1 polymer ?
#
loop_
_entity_poly.entity_id
_entity_poly.type
_entity_poly.pdbx_seq_one_letter_code
_entity_poly.pdbx_strand_id
1 'polypeptide(L)'
;MLHDYQEGVVSEEGANPFLEHLPPDTPVYRYDRQCNIESLLPPYSVEDRFVVFKHFPSEIFAECEEVLPQRCDYSPPLQILIITMPGPQHEEAAVSFEAMIVILAEKMQVFRRIAGCGATRIDTPGRSKQADRSWKPARQGRKFPTVALEVGFSETTAKLEKDVAWWINESEGEVRMGVTVDINRGSGCIEIESWTPAFDPSTQLDYVTVSGSHVVKGHVNNLPPPQIAQRVLCRRGRDGSRSYD
;
A
#
# COMPACT_ATOMS: atom_id res chain seq x y z
N MET A 1 4.76 29.51 13.85
CA MET A 1 5.29 28.84 12.65
C MET A 1 4.73 27.44 12.46
N LEU A 2 5.00 26.43 13.31
CA LEU A 2 4.35 25.11 13.17
C LEU A 2 2.81 25.17 13.28
N HIS A 3 2.30 26.06 14.14
CA HIS A 3 0.87 26.19 14.42
C HIS A 3 0.06 26.97 13.37
N ASP A 4 0.69 27.64 12.41
CA ASP A 4 -0.02 28.52 11.48
C ASP A 4 -0.67 27.77 10.31
N TYR A 5 -0.24 26.51 10.07
CA TYR A 5 -0.73 25.67 8.96
C TYR A 5 -1.52 24.44 9.41
N GLN A 6 -1.50 24.11 10.70
CA GLN A 6 -2.20 22.95 11.24
C GLN A 6 -3.70 23.26 11.33
N GLU A 7 -4.50 22.52 10.57
CA GLU A 7 -5.97 22.65 10.61
C GLU A 7 -6.57 21.81 11.74
N GLY A 8 -5.91 20.71 12.13
CA GLY A 8 -6.38 19.82 13.18
C GLY A 8 -5.69 18.46 13.15
N VAL A 9 -6.46 17.42 13.47
CA VAL A 9 -6.07 16.01 13.37
C VAL A 9 -7.15 15.19 12.65
N VAL A 10 -6.81 14.01 12.15
CA VAL A 10 -7.73 13.16 11.37
C VAL A 10 -9.06 12.89 12.07
N SER A 11 -9.10 12.75 13.40
CA SER A 11 -10.37 12.54 14.13
C SER A 11 -11.37 13.70 14.01
N GLU A 12 -10.93 14.89 13.59
CA GLU A 12 -11.75 16.09 13.44
C GLU A 12 -12.28 16.27 12.01
N GLU A 13 -11.75 15.51 11.03
CA GLU A 13 -12.04 15.64 9.60
C GLU A 13 -13.38 15.00 9.16
N GLY A 14 -14.12 14.40 10.08
CA GLY A 14 -15.35 13.67 9.80
C GLY A 14 -15.10 12.36 9.03
N ALA A 15 -16.18 11.78 8.48
CA ALA A 15 -16.10 10.51 7.74
C ALA A 15 -15.53 10.73 6.32
N ASN A 16 -14.22 10.95 6.22
CA ASN A 16 -13.50 10.93 4.95
C ASN A 16 -12.93 9.53 4.69
N PRO A 17 -13.46 8.76 3.71
CA PRO A 17 -13.00 7.40 3.46
C PRO A 17 -11.50 7.31 3.13
N PHE A 18 -10.90 8.37 2.60
CA PHE A 18 -9.46 8.36 2.30
C PHE A 18 -8.59 8.46 3.56
N LEU A 19 -9.14 8.99 4.66
CA LEU A 19 -8.43 9.21 5.93
C LEU A 19 -8.87 8.27 7.05
N GLU A 20 -10.02 7.60 6.92
CA GLU A 20 -10.71 6.85 7.98
C GLU A 20 -9.86 5.76 8.66
N HIS A 21 -8.76 5.33 8.04
CA HIS A 21 -7.89 4.27 8.54
C HIS A 21 -6.55 4.76 9.09
N LEU A 22 -6.29 6.06 9.06
CA LEU A 22 -5.10 6.65 9.68
C LEU A 22 -5.30 6.74 11.20
N PRO A 23 -4.21 6.76 11.99
CA PRO A 23 -4.30 7.05 13.41
C PRO A 23 -5.05 8.36 13.66
N PRO A 24 -5.98 8.41 14.63
CA PRO A 24 -6.87 9.56 14.84
C PRO A 24 -6.12 10.85 15.18
N ASP A 25 -4.94 10.74 15.78
CA ASP A 25 -4.04 11.84 16.15
C ASP A 25 -3.12 12.29 15.00
N THR A 26 -3.27 11.71 13.81
CA THR A 26 -2.49 12.11 12.62
C THR A 26 -2.73 13.59 12.33
N PRO A 27 -1.67 14.42 12.29
CA PRO A 27 -1.80 15.85 12.04
C PRO A 27 -2.25 16.12 10.60
N VAL A 28 -3.16 17.10 10.49
CA VAL A 28 -3.70 17.56 9.22
C VAL A 28 -3.30 19.02 9.01
N TYR A 29 -2.67 19.29 7.86
CA TYR A 29 -2.22 20.62 7.47
C TYR A 29 -2.94 21.08 6.21
N ARG A 30 -3.17 22.39 6.12
CA ARG A 30 -3.46 23.02 4.84
C ARG A 30 -2.16 23.22 4.07
N TYR A 31 -2.12 22.77 2.82
CA TYR A 31 -1.00 23.13 1.97
C TYR A 31 -1.07 24.62 1.57
N ASP A 32 0.07 25.30 1.70
CA ASP A 32 0.34 26.61 1.15
C ASP A 32 1.70 26.58 0.45
N ARG A 33 1.90 27.38 -0.61
CA ARG A 33 3.18 27.40 -1.35
C ARG A 33 4.38 27.85 -0.51
N GLN A 34 4.15 28.51 0.61
CA GLN A 34 5.18 28.95 1.55
C GLN A 34 5.46 27.89 2.63
N CYS A 35 4.65 26.83 2.71
CA CYS A 35 4.88 25.71 3.62
C CYS A 35 6.20 25.01 3.27
N ASN A 36 7.10 24.96 4.25
CA ASN A 36 8.22 24.02 4.17
C ASN A 36 7.73 22.65 4.67
N ILE A 37 7.40 21.75 3.74
CA ILE A 37 6.88 20.40 4.02
C ILE A 37 7.80 19.64 4.98
N GLU A 38 9.11 19.68 4.77
CA GLU A 38 10.09 18.95 5.60
C GLU A 38 10.02 19.36 7.08
N SER A 39 9.75 20.64 7.34
CA SER A 39 9.64 21.15 8.72
C SER A 39 8.37 20.71 9.44
N LEU A 40 7.37 20.21 8.70
CA LEU A 40 6.09 19.74 9.23
C LEU A 40 6.08 18.22 9.44
N LEU A 41 7.11 17.52 8.98
CA LEU A 41 7.27 16.10 9.20
C LEU A 41 7.55 15.84 10.69
N PRO A 42 6.91 14.83 11.28
CA PRO A 42 7.15 14.46 12.65
C PRO A 42 8.59 13.96 12.81
N PRO A 43 9.16 14.07 14.01
CA PRO A 43 10.47 13.51 14.28
C PRO A 43 10.45 11.98 14.11
N TYR A 44 11.64 11.41 14.00
CA TYR A 44 11.83 9.97 13.99
C TYR A 44 11.06 9.29 15.13
N SER A 45 10.45 8.16 14.81
CA SER A 45 9.60 7.37 15.69
C SER A 45 9.87 5.89 15.45
N VAL A 46 9.76 5.09 16.50
CA VAL A 46 9.77 3.62 16.36
C VAL A 46 8.50 3.10 15.68
N GLU A 47 7.47 3.92 15.66
CA GLU A 47 6.17 3.66 15.04
C GLU A 47 6.05 4.41 13.72
N ASP A 48 5.25 3.87 12.79
CA ASP A 48 4.90 4.59 11.57
C ASP A 48 4.18 5.88 11.95
N ARG A 49 4.61 6.98 11.34
CA ARG A 49 3.96 8.29 11.47
C ARG A 49 3.35 8.69 10.15
N PHE A 50 2.31 9.50 10.23
CA PHE A 50 1.60 10.00 9.07
C PHE A 50 1.47 11.51 9.19
N VAL A 51 1.43 12.18 8.04
CA VAL A 51 1.02 13.58 7.93
C VAL A 51 0.05 13.68 6.76
N VAL A 52 -1.02 14.45 6.94
CA VAL A 52 -1.99 14.74 5.89
C VAL A 52 -1.86 16.19 5.46
N PHE A 53 -1.77 16.42 4.15
CA PHE A 53 -1.88 17.73 3.53
C PHE A 53 -3.15 17.81 2.70
N LYS A 54 -4.02 18.78 3.02
CA LYS A 54 -5.23 19.10 2.25
C LYS A 54 -4.97 20.25 1.28
N HIS A 55 -5.79 20.31 0.23
CA HIS A 55 -5.66 21.29 -0.85
C HIS A 55 -4.27 21.23 -1.53
N PHE A 56 -3.66 20.05 -1.55
CA PHE A 56 -2.35 19.84 -2.17
C PHE A 56 -2.51 19.80 -3.70
N PRO A 57 -1.98 20.78 -4.46
CA PRO A 57 -2.22 20.87 -5.89
C PRO A 57 -1.56 19.72 -6.66
N SER A 58 -2.25 19.20 -7.67
CA SER A 58 -1.76 18.06 -8.46
C SER A 58 -0.54 18.41 -9.28
N GLU A 59 -0.41 19.67 -9.71
CA GLU A 59 0.75 20.17 -10.45
C GLU A 59 2.01 20.12 -9.58
N ILE A 60 1.89 20.52 -8.31
CA ILE A 60 2.97 20.45 -7.34
C ILE A 60 3.35 18.99 -7.06
N PHE A 61 2.36 18.11 -6.88
CA PHE A 61 2.65 16.69 -6.62
C PHE A 61 3.39 16.02 -7.80
N ALA A 62 3.04 16.37 -9.03
CA ALA A 62 3.72 15.89 -10.23
C ALA A 62 5.15 16.41 -10.33
N GLU A 63 5.39 17.67 -9.97
CA GLU A 63 6.72 18.30 -9.99
C GLU A 63 7.64 17.82 -8.86
N CYS A 64 7.10 17.42 -7.71
CA CYS A 64 7.90 17.02 -6.55
C CYS A 64 8.40 15.56 -6.56
N GLU A 65 8.47 14.90 -7.72
CA GLU A 65 8.88 13.50 -7.85
C GLU A 65 10.27 13.19 -7.26
N GLU A 66 11.16 14.18 -7.17
CA GLU A 66 12.49 14.04 -6.55
C GLU A 66 12.62 14.73 -5.17
N VAL A 67 11.59 15.44 -4.69
CA VAL A 67 11.68 16.35 -3.53
C VAL A 67 10.81 15.92 -2.36
N LEU A 68 9.72 15.17 -2.58
CA LEU A 68 8.91 14.69 -1.47
C LEU A 68 9.65 13.57 -0.74
N PRO A 69 9.99 13.77 0.54
CA PRO A 69 10.58 12.70 1.32
C PRO A 69 9.50 11.65 1.64
N GLN A 70 9.95 10.39 1.75
CA GLN A 70 9.16 9.24 2.18
C GLN A 70 8.01 8.78 1.23
N ARG A 71 7.15 7.89 1.72
CA ARG A 71 6.12 7.22 0.92
C ARG A 71 4.86 8.07 0.84
N CYS A 72 4.39 8.30 -0.37
CA CYS A 72 3.25 9.15 -0.66
C CYS A 72 2.03 8.35 -1.11
N ASP A 73 0.86 8.79 -0.65
CA ASP A 73 -0.44 8.34 -1.09
C ASP A 73 -1.32 9.57 -1.35
N TYR A 74 -1.57 9.84 -2.62
CA TYR A 74 -2.21 11.07 -3.08
C TYR A 74 -3.51 10.77 -3.81
N SER A 75 -4.55 11.52 -3.47
CA SER A 75 -5.81 11.53 -4.20
C SER A 75 -5.95 12.86 -4.95
N PRO A 76 -5.74 12.88 -6.28
CA PRO A 76 -5.96 14.08 -7.09
C PRO A 76 -7.39 14.64 -6.96
N PRO A 77 -8.46 13.82 -7.01
CA PRO A 77 -9.84 14.32 -6.88
C PRO A 77 -10.12 15.01 -5.54
N LEU A 78 -9.49 14.54 -4.46
CA LEU A 78 -9.65 15.12 -3.13
C LEU A 78 -8.62 16.22 -2.82
N GLN A 79 -7.55 16.31 -3.62
CA GLN A 79 -6.36 17.12 -3.32
C GLN A 79 -5.80 16.84 -1.92
N ILE A 80 -5.75 15.56 -1.56
CA ILE A 80 -5.23 15.09 -0.27
C ILE A 80 -3.97 14.28 -0.52
N LEU A 81 -2.88 14.69 0.12
CA LEU A 81 -1.61 13.97 0.18
C LEU A 81 -1.43 13.40 1.58
N ILE A 82 -1.19 12.09 1.67
CA ILE A 82 -0.73 11.42 2.89
C ILE A 82 0.76 11.12 2.69
N ILE A 83 1.59 11.56 3.63
CA ILE A 83 3.00 11.17 3.72
C ILE A 83 3.14 10.20 4.88
N THR A 84 3.69 9.02 4.60
CA THR A 84 3.99 7.99 5.58
C THR A 84 5.48 7.99 5.87
N MET A 85 5.84 8.09 7.15
CA MET A 85 7.20 7.89 7.68
C MET A 85 7.23 6.53 8.38
N PRO A 86 7.71 5.46 7.72
CA PRO A 86 7.71 4.12 8.27
C PRO A 86 8.68 4.00 9.45
N GLY A 87 8.27 3.27 10.48
CA GLY A 87 9.13 2.93 11.61
C GLY A 87 10.11 1.79 11.28
N PRO A 88 11.10 1.52 12.14
CA PRO A 88 12.08 0.45 11.93
C PRO A 88 11.45 -0.93 11.80
N GLN A 89 10.44 -1.28 12.61
CA GLN A 89 9.79 -2.58 12.59
C GLN A 89 9.05 -2.82 11.27
N HIS A 90 8.45 -1.76 10.73
CA HIS A 90 7.82 -1.78 9.42
C HIS A 90 8.87 -2.05 8.34
N GLU A 91 9.94 -1.26 8.28
CA GLU A 91 10.99 -1.45 7.27
C GLU A 91 11.68 -2.81 7.40
N GLU A 92 11.95 -3.27 8.63
CA GLU A 92 12.55 -4.58 8.87
C GLU A 92 11.69 -5.71 8.32
N ALA A 93 10.36 -5.64 8.50
CA ALA A 93 9.44 -6.62 7.95
C ALA A 93 9.41 -6.56 6.41
N ALA A 94 9.38 -5.37 5.82
CA ALA A 94 9.41 -5.18 4.37
C ALA A 94 10.71 -5.73 3.75
N VAL A 95 11.86 -5.40 4.33
CA VAL A 95 13.19 -5.87 3.91
C VAL A 95 13.33 -7.38 4.10
N SER A 96 12.89 -7.91 5.25
CA SER A 96 12.91 -9.35 5.51
C SER A 96 12.06 -10.13 4.50
N PHE A 97 10.87 -9.62 4.18
CA PHE A 97 10.01 -10.24 3.18
C PHE A 97 10.64 -10.22 1.78
N GLU A 98 11.21 -9.08 1.38
CA GLU A 98 11.95 -8.95 0.13
C GLU A 98 13.13 -9.93 0.05
N ALA A 99 13.92 -10.06 1.11
CA ALA A 99 15.03 -11.01 1.18
C ALA A 99 14.55 -12.46 1.02
N MET A 100 13.40 -12.83 1.61
CA MET A 100 12.81 -14.16 1.42
C MET A 100 12.45 -14.42 -0.04
N ILE A 101 11.85 -13.44 -0.73
CA ILE A 101 11.54 -13.55 -2.17
C ILE A 101 12.81 -13.77 -2.98
N VAL A 102 13.88 -13.02 -2.72
CA VAL A 102 15.18 -13.20 -3.38
C VAL A 102 15.72 -14.61 -3.18
N ILE A 103 15.78 -15.08 -1.93
CA ILE A 103 16.29 -16.41 -1.58
C ILE A 103 15.47 -17.52 -2.29
N LEU A 104 14.15 -17.41 -2.30
CA LEU A 104 13.28 -18.37 -2.98
C LEU A 104 13.49 -18.33 -4.50
N ALA A 105 13.58 -17.14 -5.08
CA ALA A 105 13.78 -16.97 -6.52
C ALA A 105 15.15 -17.51 -6.98
N GLU A 106 16.20 -17.37 -6.17
CA GLU A 106 17.51 -17.98 -6.42
C GLU A 106 17.45 -19.50 -6.34
N LYS A 107 16.83 -20.06 -5.30
CA LYS A 107 16.64 -21.52 -5.17
C LYS A 107 15.87 -22.11 -6.34
N MET A 108 14.89 -21.37 -6.85
CA MET A 108 14.09 -21.75 -8.02
C MET A 108 14.78 -21.42 -9.36
N GLN A 109 15.96 -20.80 -9.36
CA GLN A 109 16.70 -20.38 -10.55
C GLN A 109 15.93 -19.40 -11.46
N VAL A 110 15.04 -18.60 -10.87
CA VAL A 110 14.21 -17.60 -11.58
C VAL A 110 14.51 -16.16 -11.19
N PHE A 111 15.45 -15.92 -10.27
CA PHE A 111 15.79 -14.57 -9.80
C PHE A 111 15.99 -13.55 -10.94
N ARG A 112 16.75 -13.92 -11.98
CA ARG A 112 16.97 -13.04 -13.16
C ARG A 112 15.72 -12.73 -13.98
N ARG A 113 14.60 -13.41 -13.72
CA ARG A 113 13.28 -13.19 -14.36
C ARG A 113 12.36 -12.31 -13.52
N ILE A 114 12.77 -11.89 -12.33
CA ILE A 114 11.99 -11.02 -11.44
C ILE A 114 12.71 -9.67 -11.37
N ALA A 115 11.96 -8.60 -11.61
CA ALA A 115 12.40 -7.25 -11.34
C ALA A 115 11.75 -6.77 -10.04
N GLY A 116 12.57 -6.36 -9.07
CA GLY A 116 12.10 -5.59 -7.91
C GLY A 116 11.78 -4.17 -8.36
N CYS A 117 10.55 -3.73 -8.10
CA CYS A 117 10.10 -2.37 -8.33
C CYS A 117 10.22 -1.52 -7.05
N GLY A 118 10.43 -2.14 -5.89
CA GLY A 118 10.50 -1.45 -4.60
C GLY A 118 9.25 -0.58 -4.37
N ALA A 119 9.48 0.64 -3.90
CA ALA A 119 8.45 1.66 -3.67
C ALA A 119 8.24 2.60 -4.87
N THR A 120 8.38 2.10 -6.11
CA THR A 120 8.08 2.89 -7.31
C THR A 120 6.62 3.35 -7.28
N ARG A 121 6.38 4.65 -7.49
CA ARG A 121 5.05 5.25 -7.51
C ARG A 121 4.27 4.82 -8.75
N ILE A 122 2.98 4.54 -8.57
CA ILE A 122 2.02 4.31 -9.65
C ILE A 122 0.95 5.39 -9.61
N ASP A 123 0.85 6.14 -10.70
CA ASP A 123 -0.09 7.24 -10.84
C ASP A 123 -1.31 6.84 -11.66
N THR A 124 -2.52 6.99 -11.12
CA THR A 124 -3.79 6.88 -11.87
C THR A 124 -4.60 8.17 -11.72
N PRO A 125 -5.64 8.39 -12.54
CA PRO A 125 -6.49 9.57 -12.38
C PRO A 125 -7.15 9.68 -11.00
N GLY A 126 -7.36 8.54 -10.31
CA GLY A 126 -8.01 8.49 -9.01
C GLY A 126 -7.05 8.50 -7.82
N ARG A 127 -5.84 7.96 -7.98
CA ARG A 127 -4.87 7.82 -6.88
C ARG A 127 -3.45 7.64 -7.40
N SER A 128 -2.49 8.28 -6.72
CA SER A 128 -1.06 8.06 -6.90
C SER A 128 -0.49 7.43 -5.63
N LYS A 129 0.03 6.21 -5.70
CA LYS A 129 0.44 5.45 -4.51
C LYS A 129 1.76 4.70 -4.74
N GLN A 130 2.52 4.54 -3.66
CA GLN A 130 3.70 3.67 -3.58
C GLN A 130 3.38 2.45 -2.72
N ALA A 131 3.78 1.26 -3.19
CA ALA A 131 3.74 0.06 -2.36
C ALA A 131 4.95 0.05 -1.42
N ASP A 132 4.89 -0.72 -0.33
CA ASP A 132 6.06 -0.88 0.52
C ASP A 132 7.17 -1.65 -0.20
N ARG A 133 6.81 -2.75 -0.87
CA ARG A 133 7.66 -3.42 -1.87
C ARG A 133 6.80 -3.96 -3.00
N SER A 134 7.39 -4.15 -4.17
CA SER A 134 6.65 -4.73 -5.29
C SER A 134 7.57 -5.39 -6.32
N TRP A 135 7.01 -6.33 -7.08
CA TRP A 135 7.75 -7.14 -8.05
C TRP A 135 6.95 -7.35 -9.33
N LYS A 136 7.66 -7.48 -10.45
CA LYS A 136 7.09 -7.85 -11.75
C LYS A 136 8.03 -8.73 -12.57
N PRO A 137 7.55 -9.41 -13.61
CA PRO A 137 8.45 -10.10 -14.53
C PRO A 137 9.44 -9.13 -15.16
N ALA A 138 10.72 -9.53 -15.19
CA ALA A 138 11.78 -8.72 -15.79
C ALA A 138 11.49 -8.49 -17.29
N ARG A 139 11.89 -7.31 -17.78
CA ARG A 139 11.77 -6.90 -19.19
C ARG A 139 10.34 -6.77 -19.72
N GLN A 140 9.34 -6.68 -18.84
CA GLN A 140 7.98 -6.31 -19.23
C GLN A 140 7.73 -4.82 -18.94
N GLY A 141 7.25 -4.09 -19.94
CA GLY A 141 6.89 -2.67 -19.86
C GLY A 141 5.53 -2.43 -19.20
N ARG A 142 5.22 -3.17 -18.15
CA ARG A 142 3.97 -3.05 -17.38
C ARG A 142 4.04 -1.85 -16.45
N LYS A 143 2.93 -1.12 -16.35
CA LYS A 143 2.81 0.03 -15.45
C LYS A 143 2.75 -0.46 -14.02
N PHE A 144 1.76 -1.30 -13.71
CA PHE A 144 1.59 -1.87 -12.38
C PHE A 144 2.56 -3.04 -12.11
N PRO A 145 2.87 -3.32 -10.84
CA PRO A 145 3.54 -4.56 -10.47
C PRO A 145 2.63 -5.78 -10.69
N THR A 146 3.20 -6.98 -10.61
CA THR A 146 2.40 -8.22 -10.56
C THR A 146 2.12 -8.65 -9.12
N VAL A 147 3.04 -8.34 -8.21
CA VAL A 147 2.91 -8.57 -6.77
C VAL A 147 3.19 -7.26 -6.03
N ALA A 148 2.29 -6.83 -5.15
CA ALA A 148 2.47 -5.70 -4.26
C ALA A 148 2.45 -6.17 -2.80
N LEU A 149 3.37 -5.66 -1.99
CA LEU A 149 3.46 -5.89 -0.55
C LEU A 149 3.09 -4.60 0.18
N GLU A 150 2.20 -4.71 1.15
CA GLU A 150 1.88 -3.68 2.14
C GLU A 150 2.13 -4.23 3.54
N VAL A 151 2.78 -3.46 4.39
CA VAL A 151 3.18 -3.79 5.75
C VAL A 151 2.49 -2.79 6.66
N GLY A 152 1.85 -3.26 7.72
CA GLY A 152 1.25 -2.40 8.73
C GLY A 152 1.90 -2.63 10.09
N PHE A 153 2.41 -1.57 10.70
CA PHE A 153 2.79 -1.60 12.12
C PHE A 153 1.97 -0.62 12.96
N SER A 154 1.75 0.62 12.49
CA SER A 154 0.76 1.54 13.08
C SER A 154 -0.62 1.43 12.43
N GLU A 155 -0.68 0.85 11.25
CA GLU A 155 -1.85 0.84 10.39
C GLU A 155 -2.86 -0.21 10.85
N THR A 156 -4.14 0.05 10.57
CA THR A 156 -5.21 -0.92 10.85
C THR A 156 -5.24 -2.00 9.77
N THR A 157 -5.70 -3.21 10.12
CA THR A 157 -5.92 -4.29 9.15
C THR A 157 -6.81 -3.82 7.98
N ALA A 158 -7.87 -3.05 8.28
CA ALA A 158 -8.75 -2.47 7.27
C ALA A 158 -8.02 -1.55 6.26
N LYS A 159 -6.98 -0.84 6.71
CA LYS A 159 -6.14 -0.03 5.82
C LYS A 159 -5.39 -0.91 4.82
N LEU A 160 -4.75 -1.97 5.33
CA LEU A 160 -3.98 -2.91 4.50
C LEU A 160 -4.88 -3.61 3.48
N GLU A 161 -6.08 -4.05 3.89
CA GLU A 161 -7.08 -4.64 3.00
C GLU A 161 -7.47 -3.68 1.88
N LYS A 162 -7.72 -2.41 2.20
CA LYS A 162 -8.08 -1.37 1.22
C LYS A 162 -6.93 -1.04 0.27
N ASP A 163 -5.71 -0.99 0.78
CA ASP A 163 -4.53 -0.73 -0.02
C ASP A 163 -4.26 -1.87 -1.01
N VAL A 164 -4.36 -3.12 -0.57
CA VAL A 164 -4.28 -4.30 -1.47
C VAL A 164 -5.45 -4.37 -2.44
N ALA A 165 -6.68 -4.03 -2.01
CA ALA A 165 -7.82 -3.96 -2.90
C ALA A 165 -7.64 -2.92 -4.00
N TRP A 166 -7.06 -1.77 -3.68
CA TRP A 166 -6.73 -0.77 -4.69
C TRP A 166 -5.71 -1.31 -5.69
N TRP A 167 -4.61 -1.91 -5.24
CA TRP A 167 -3.61 -2.49 -6.15
C TRP A 167 -4.22 -3.50 -7.11
N ILE A 168 -5.05 -4.41 -6.60
CA ILE A 168 -5.65 -5.47 -7.42
C ILE A 168 -6.66 -4.89 -8.41
N ASN A 169 -7.60 -4.07 -7.93
CA ASN A 169 -8.75 -3.64 -8.73
C ASN A 169 -8.41 -2.52 -9.73
N GLU A 170 -7.51 -1.61 -9.38
CA GLU A 170 -7.12 -0.49 -10.24
C GLU A 170 -6.19 -0.94 -11.38
N SER A 171 -5.50 -2.07 -11.21
CA SER A 171 -4.47 -2.52 -12.14
C SER A 171 -4.97 -3.16 -13.44
N GLU A 172 -6.28 -3.26 -13.65
CA GLU A 172 -6.88 -3.95 -14.80
C GLU A 172 -6.32 -5.38 -15.04
N GLY A 173 -6.00 -6.09 -13.94
CA GLY A 173 -5.46 -7.45 -13.99
C GLY A 173 -3.94 -7.55 -14.12
N GLU A 174 -3.22 -6.43 -14.03
CA GLU A 174 -1.76 -6.45 -13.97
C GLU A 174 -1.24 -6.96 -12.62
N VAL A 175 -1.84 -6.52 -11.51
CA VAL A 175 -1.58 -7.04 -10.16
C VAL A 175 -2.38 -8.33 -9.98
N ARG A 176 -1.66 -9.44 -9.78
CA ARG A 176 -2.26 -10.77 -9.59
C ARG A 176 -2.24 -11.22 -8.14
N MET A 177 -1.45 -10.56 -7.31
CA MET A 177 -1.34 -10.85 -5.90
C MET A 177 -1.02 -9.59 -5.10
N GLY A 178 -1.80 -9.32 -4.06
CA GLY A 178 -1.39 -8.45 -2.97
C GLY A 178 -0.93 -9.29 -1.79
N VAL A 179 0.02 -8.78 -1.01
CA VAL A 179 0.45 -9.39 0.24
C VAL A 179 0.35 -8.35 1.34
N THR A 180 -0.29 -8.69 2.45
CA THR A 180 -0.31 -7.87 3.66
C THR A 180 0.58 -8.51 4.72
N VAL A 181 1.30 -7.69 5.48
CA VAL A 181 2.01 -8.09 6.70
C VAL A 181 1.53 -7.19 7.83
N ASP A 182 0.58 -7.68 8.62
CA ASP A 182 0.01 -6.96 9.77
C ASP A 182 0.79 -7.35 11.05
N ILE A 183 1.48 -6.38 11.64
CA ILE A 183 2.30 -6.55 12.85
C ILE A 183 1.52 -6.01 14.05
N ASN A 184 0.92 -6.93 14.80
CA ASN A 184 0.15 -6.58 15.99
C ASN A 184 1.06 -6.26 17.19
N ARG A 185 1.09 -4.99 17.56
CA ARG A 185 1.91 -4.47 18.68
C ARG A 185 1.63 -5.10 20.03
N GLY A 186 0.35 -5.22 20.37
CA GLY A 186 -0.06 -5.66 21.71
C GLY A 186 0.30 -7.11 21.99
N SER A 187 0.18 -7.96 20.96
CA SER A 187 0.45 -9.40 21.06
C SER A 187 1.83 -9.83 20.55
N GLY A 188 2.50 -8.98 19.76
CA GLY A 188 3.69 -9.35 19.00
C GLY A 188 3.44 -10.41 17.93
N CYS A 189 2.18 -10.64 17.54
CA CYS A 189 1.83 -11.53 16.44
C CYS A 189 2.02 -10.81 15.11
N ILE A 190 2.42 -11.57 14.08
CA ILE A 190 2.50 -11.09 12.70
C ILE A 190 1.55 -11.95 11.88
N GLU A 191 0.57 -11.32 11.24
CA GLU A 191 -0.31 -11.98 10.28
C GLU A 191 0.13 -11.62 8.86
N ILE A 192 0.38 -12.65 8.05
CA ILE A 192 0.75 -12.48 6.64
C ILE A 192 -0.36 -13.08 5.80
N GLU A 193 -0.91 -12.31 4.89
CA GLU A 193 -1.97 -12.77 4.00
C GLU A 193 -1.62 -12.51 2.55
N SER A 194 -1.94 -13.47 1.68
CA SER A 194 -1.92 -13.25 0.25
C SER A 194 -3.35 -13.10 -0.26
N TRP A 195 -3.52 -12.15 -1.16
CA TRP A 195 -4.80 -11.73 -1.72
C TRP A 195 -4.76 -11.88 -3.23
N THR A 196 -5.81 -12.44 -3.81
CA THR A 196 -5.95 -12.60 -5.26
C THR A 196 -7.20 -11.90 -5.78
N PRO A 197 -7.21 -11.47 -7.05
CA PRO A 197 -8.44 -11.03 -7.70
C PRO A 197 -9.57 -12.05 -7.49
N ALA A 198 -10.79 -11.60 -7.20
CA ALA A 198 -11.93 -12.51 -7.06
C ALA A 198 -12.32 -13.21 -8.36
N PHE A 199 -11.83 -12.70 -9.51
CA PHE A 199 -11.99 -13.28 -10.82
C PHE A 199 -10.66 -13.22 -11.57
N ASP A 200 -10.32 -14.27 -12.31
CA ASP A 200 -9.17 -14.24 -13.22
C ASP A 200 -9.57 -13.51 -14.52
N PRO A 201 -8.96 -12.37 -14.85
CA PRO A 201 -9.23 -11.62 -16.08
C PRO A 201 -8.98 -12.45 -17.35
N SER A 202 -8.12 -13.47 -17.28
CA SER A 202 -7.82 -14.35 -18.42
C SER A 202 -8.96 -15.31 -18.77
N THR A 203 -9.89 -15.56 -17.85
CA THR A 203 -11.11 -16.34 -18.10
C THR A 203 -12.23 -15.54 -18.75
N GLN A 204 -12.06 -14.22 -18.92
CA GLN A 204 -13.08 -13.32 -19.45
C GLN A 204 -12.82 -12.88 -20.90
N LEU A 205 -11.71 -13.29 -21.50
CA LEU A 205 -11.49 -13.08 -22.94
C LEU A 205 -12.26 -14.16 -23.73
N ASP A 206 -13.35 -13.72 -24.35
CA ASP A 206 -14.11 -14.41 -25.40
C ASP A 206 -14.85 -15.70 -25.01
N TYR A 207 -16.10 -15.56 -24.56
CA TYR A 207 -17.10 -16.60 -24.79
C TYR A 207 -18.13 -16.14 -25.82
N VAL A 208 -18.15 -16.85 -26.95
CA VAL A 208 -19.16 -16.71 -27.99
C VAL A 208 -20.42 -17.42 -27.50
N THR A 209 -21.53 -16.69 -27.38
CA THR A 209 -22.82 -17.35 -27.08
C THR A 209 -23.19 -18.27 -28.24
N VAL A 210 -24.03 -19.28 -27.99
CA VAL A 210 -24.51 -20.22 -29.03
C VAL A 210 -25.16 -19.52 -30.24
N SER A 211 -25.52 -18.23 -30.12
CA SER A 211 -26.01 -17.34 -31.17
C SER A 211 -24.93 -16.62 -32.00
N GLY A 212 -23.64 -16.85 -31.76
CA GLY A 212 -22.54 -16.18 -32.46
C GLY A 212 -22.29 -14.72 -32.01
N SER A 213 -22.85 -14.31 -30.87
CA SER A 213 -22.70 -12.94 -30.38
C SER A 213 -21.42 -12.81 -29.56
N HIS A 214 -20.50 -11.95 -30.00
CA HIS A 214 -19.36 -11.52 -29.20
C HIS A 214 -19.84 -10.52 -28.16
N VAL A 215 -19.72 -10.87 -26.88
CA VAL A 215 -19.98 -9.95 -25.77
C VAL A 215 -18.63 -9.42 -25.28
N VAL A 216 -18.21 -8.28 -25.83
CA VAL A 216 -17.17 -7.45 -25.18
C VAL A 216 -17.91 -6.60 -24.14
N LYS A 217 -17.64 -6.81 -22.85
CA LYS A 217 -18.35 -6.07 -21.80
C LYS A 217 -17.51 -4.95 -21.21
N GLY A 218 -18.18 -3.80 -21.10
CA GLY A 218 -17.65 -2.55 -20.59
C GLY A 218 -17.37 -2.56 -19.09
N HIS A 219 -16.72 -1.46 -18.69
CA HIS A 219 -16.30 -1.09 -17.35
C HIS A 219 -17.32 -1.53 -16.27
N VAL A 220 -16.93 -2.52 -15.46
CA VAL A 220 -17.68 -2.89 -14.26
C VAL A 220 -17.20 -1.94 -13.17
N ASN A 221 -18.01 -0.92 -12.86
CA ASN A 221 -17.64 0.14 -11.92
C ASN A 221 -17.44 -0.34 -10.47
N ASN A 222 -17.68 -1.62 -10.16
CA ASN A 222 -17.45 -2.22 -8.84
C ASN A 222 -16.95 -3.65 -9.00
N LEU A 223 -15.63 -3.83 -9.09
CA LEU A 223 -15.05 -5.15 -8.93
C LEU A 223 -15.32 -5.63 -7.50
N PRO A 224 -15.67 -6.92 -7.28
CA PRO A 224 -15.79 -7.45 -5.93
C PRO A 224 -14.47 -7.30 -5.16
N PRO A 225 -14.52 -7.31 -3.83
CA PRO A 225 -13.30 -7.28 -3.03
C PRO A 225 -12.41 -8.48 -3.38
N PRO A 226 -11.07 -8.31 -3.39
CA PRO A 226 -10.15 -9.43 -3.51
C PRO A 226 -10.38 -10.48 -2.42
N GLN A 227 -9.92 -11.70 -2.68
CA GLN A 227 -10.09 -12.83 -1.77
C GLN A 227 -8.77 -13.21 -1.15
N ILE A 228 -8.79 -13.59 0.13
CA ILE A 228 -7.64 -14.18 0.81
C ILE A 228 -7.38 -15.55 0.19
N ALA A 229 -6.20 -15.71 -0.42
CA ALA A 229 -5.73 -16.99 -0.93
C ALA A 229 -5.05 -17.81 0.17
N GLN A 230 -4.24 -17.17 1.01
CA GLN A 230 -3.54 -17.81 2.12
C GLN A 230 -3.41 -16.85 3.30
N ARG A 231 -3.39 -17.41 4.51
CA ARG A 231 -3.15 -16.69 5.76
C ARG A 231 -2.15 -17.46 6.61
N VAL A 232 -1.14 -16.77 7.11
CA VAL A 232 -0.11 -17.30 8.01
C VAL A 232 -0.04 -16.43 9.25
N LEU A 233 -0.24 -17.05 10.43
CA LEU A 233 -0.13 -16.37 11.71
C LEU A 233 1.16 -16.78 12.42
N CYS A 234 2.09 -15.85 12.51
CA CYS A 234 3.32 -15.97 13.29
C CYS A 234 3.07 -15.48 14.71
N ARG A 235 3.26 -16.36 15.70
CA ARG A 235 3.17 -16.01 17.11
C ARG A 235 4.56 -16.04 17.73
N ARG A 236 4.79 -15.16 18.71
CA ARG A 236 5.97 -15.27 19.57
C ARG A 236 5.97 -16.66 20.21
N GLY A 237 7.03 -17.42 20.00
CA GLY A 237 7.20 -18.69 20.70
C GLY A 237 7.24 -18.42 22.21
N ARG A 238 6.69 -19.34 23.02
CA ARG A 238 7.13 -19.42 24.41
C ARG A 238 8.61 -19.75 24.34
N ASP A 239 9.43 -18.78 24.69
CA ASP A 239 10.81 -18.95 25.09
C ASP A 239 10.89 -20.26 25.87
N GLY A 240 11.72 -21.20 25.39
CA GLY A 240 11.85 -22.55 25.92
C GLY A 240 12.41 -22.61 27.35
N SER A 241 12.24 -21.56 28.16
CA SER A 241 12.43 -21.62 29.60
C SER A 241 11.39 -22.58 30.17
N ARG A 242 11.85 -23.81 30.43
CA ARG A 242 11.22 -24.68 31.42
C ARG A 242 11.04 -23.86 32.70
N SER A 243 9.79 -23.66 33.12
CA SER A 243 9.48 -23.35 34.50
C SER A 243 10.00 -24.52 35.34
N TYR A 244 11.08 -24.29 36.07
CA TYR A 244 11.38 -25.10 37.24
C TYR A 244 10.53 -24.54 38.37
N ASP A 245 9.47 -25.26 38.70
CA ASP A 245 8.92 -25.38 40.06
C ASP A 245 8.53 -26.85 40.26
#